data_AF-A0A1Y4SL49-F1
#
_entry.id   AF-A0A1Y4SL49-F1
#
_cell.length_a   1.000
_cell.length_b   1.000
_cell.length_c   1.000
_cell.angle_alpha   90.00
_cell.angle_beta   90.00
_cell.angle_gamma   90.00
#
_symmetry.space_group_name_H-M   'P 1'
#
loop_
_entity.id
_entity.type
_entity.pdbx_description
1 polymer ?
#
loop_
_entity_poly.entity_id
_entity_poly.type
_entity_poly.pdbx_seq_one_letter_code
_entity_poly.pdbx_strand_id
1 'polypeptide(L)' 'MDLNQKIDIKDFPSLNDVCIVPKNILNELIDYYKSNEYIKKHVKEAEEIVLDKRKSYTHEEMIAILKKEGL' A
#
# COMPACT_ATOMS: atom_id res chain seq x y z
N MET A 1 -2.07 -14.15 -15.38
CA MET A 1 -2.21 -12.96 -16.24
C MET A 1 -0.87 -12.51 -16.80
N ASP A 2 -0.85 -12.01 -18.04
CA ASP A 2 0.22 -11.14 -18.52
C ASP A 2 0.27 -9.90 -17.61
N LEU A 3 1.43 -9.53 -17.05
CA LEU A 3 1.58 -8.36 -16.15
C LEU A 3 1.14 -7.03 -16.81
N ASN A 4 0.90 -7.02 -18.12
CA ASN A 4 0.45 -5.88 -18.90
C ASN A 4 -1.08 -5.76 -19.01
N GLN A 5 -1.84 -6.70 -18.44
CA GLN A 5 -3.29 -6.62 -18.47
C GLN A 5 -3.78 -5.62 -17.41
N LYS A 6 -4.03 -4.39 -17.85
CA LYS A 6 -4.53 -3.31 -17.01
C LYS A 6 -5.96 -3.63 -16.57
N ILE A 7 -6.15 -3.88 -15.28
CA ILE A 7 -7.47 -4.06 -14.68
C ILE A 7 -8.04 -2.66 -14.41
N ASP A 8 -9.10 -2.25 -15.12
CA ASP A 8 -9.85 -1.04 -14.78
C ASP A 8 -11.02 -1.41 -13.86
N ILE A 9 -11.12 -0.73 -12.73
CA ILE A 9 -12.17 -0.97 -11.72
C ILE A 9 -13.55 -0.65 -12.32
N LYS A 10 -13.60 0.20 -13.36
CA LYS A 10 -14.82 0.54 -14.11
C LYS A 10 -15.39 -0.61 -14.93
N ASP A 11 -14.61 -1.65 -15.19
CA ASP A 11 -15.06 -2.83 -15.93
C ASP A 11 -15.93 -3.75 -15.07
N PHE A 12 -15.99 -3.50 -13.75
CA PHE A 12 -16.77 -4.29 -12.81
C PHE A 12 -18.03 -3.55 -12.36
N PRO A 13 -19.17 -4.25 -12.23
CA PRO A 13 -20.37 -3.66 -11.67
C PRO A 13 -20.16 -3.31 -10.20
N SER A 14 -20.70 -2.16 -9.79
CA SER A 14 -20.76 -1.77 -8.38
C SER A 14 -22.17 -1.95 -7.82
N LEU A 15 -22.25 -2.34 -6.56
CA LEU A 15 -23.50 -2.42 -5.79
C LEU A 15 -23.27 -1.71 -4.45
N ASN A 16 -24.02 -0.65 -4.18
CA ASN A 16 -23.90 0.16 -2.94
C ASN A 16 -22.44 0.59 -2.66
N ASP A 17 -21.78 1.16 -3.66
CA ASP A 17 -20.36 1.58 -3.60
C ASP A 17 -19.33 0.44 -3.41
N VAL A 18 -19.77 -0.82 -3.44
CA VAL A 18 -18.89 -1.99 -3.40
C VAL A 18 -18.69 -2.52 -4.82
N CYS A 19 -17.44 -2.59 -5.25
CA CYS A 19 -17.07 -3.18 -6.53
C CYS A 19 -17.19 -4.71 -6.49
N ILE A 20 -17.96 -5.30 -7.39
CA ILE A 20 -18.15 -6.76 -7.48
C ILE A 20 -17.13 -7.34 -8.46
N VAL A 21 -16.04 -7.86 -7.91
CA VAL A 21 -14.93 -8.44 -8.69
C VAL A 21 -15.05 -9.97 -8.73
N PRO A 22 -14.85 -10.62 -9.89
CA PRO A 22 -14.75 -12.07 -9.98
C PRO A 22 -13.70 -12.66 -9.04
N LYS A 23 -14.01 -13.79 -8.40
CA LYS A 23 -13.16 -14.42 -7.37
C LYS A 23 -11.73 -14.73 -7.84
N ASN A 24 -11.57 -15.17 -9.09
CA ASN A 24 -10.26 -15.44 -9.68
C ASN A 24 -9.41 -14.17 -9.79
N ILE A 25 -9.99 -13.06 -10.25
CA ILE A 25 -9.31 -11.77 -10.36
C ILE A 25 -8.96 -11.24 -8.97
N LEU A 26 -9.87 -11.36 -8.00
CA LEU A 26 -9.60 -10.98 -6.61
C LEU A 26 -8.41 -11.76 -6.03
N ASN A 27 -8.34 -13.08 -6.27
CA ASN A 27 -7.21 -13.90 -5.82
C ASN A 27 -5.90 -13.47 -6.48
N GLU A 28 -5.89 -13.20 -7.79
CA GLU A 28 -4.70 -12.70 -8.49
C GLU A 28 -4.24 -11.34 -7.94
N LEU A 29 -5.17 -10.43 -7.63
CA LEU A 29 -4.87 -9.14 -7.00
C LEU A 29 -4.28 -9.32 -5.59
N ILE A 30 -4.80 -10.26 -4.80
CA ILE A 30 -4.27 -10.59 -3.47
C ILE A 30 -2.86 -11.17 -3.59
N ASP A 31 -2.63 -12.09 -4.52
CA ASP A 31 -1.31 -12.69 -4.74
C ASP A 31 -0.30 -11.66 -5.26
N TYR A 32 -0.73 -10.78 -6.17
CA TYR A 32 0.07 -9.63 -6.58
C TYR A 32 0.45 -8.76 -5.38
N TYR A 33 -0.54 -8.37 -4.55
CA TYR A 33 -0.31 -7.55 -3.36
C TYR A 33 0.69 -8.21 -2.39
N LYS A 34 0.53 -9.52 -2.14
CA LYS A 34 1.46 -10.29 -1.29
C LYS A 34 2.84 -10.42 -1.90
N SER A 35 2.95 -10.54 -3.22
CA SER A 35 4.23 -10.70 -3.90
C SER A 35 4.98 -9.36 -4.05
N ASN A 36 4.27 -8.23 -3.98
CA ASN A 36 4.82 -6.91 -4.21
C ASN A 36 5.73 -6.46 -3.06
N GLU A 37 7.03 -6.35 -3.36
CA GLU A 37 8.07 -5.98 -2.39
C GLU A 37 7.90 -4.55 -1.83
N TYR A 38 7.42 -3.60 -2.64
CA TYR A 38 7.15 -2.24 -2.17
C TYR A 38 6.06 -2.24 -1.09
N ILE A 39 4.98 -2.98 -1.34
CA ILE A 39 3.86 -3.12 -0.40
C ILE A 39 4.30 -3.85 0.87
N LYS A 40 5.00 -4.98 0.74
CA LYS A 40 5.56 -5.72 1.89
C LYS A 40 6.42 -4.84 2.79
N LYS A 41 7.29 -4.03 2.17
CA LYS A 41 8.13 -3.07 2.90
C LYS A 41 7.25 -2.12 3.71
N HIS A 42 6.28 -1.46 3.07
CA HIS A 42 5.41 -0.51 3.77
C HIS A 42 4.56 -1.15 4.87
N VAL A 43 4.07 -2.38 4.70
CA VAL A 43 3.37 -3.11 5.76
C VAL A 43 4.30 -3.36 6.95
N LYS A 44 5.52 -3.83 6.71
CA LYS A 44 6.52 -4.02 7.77
C LYS A 44 6.86 -2.72 8.49
N GLU A 45 7.01 -1.62 7.76
CA GLU A 45 7.26 -0.30 8.36
C GLU A 45 6.11 0.16 9.24
N ALA A 46 4.87 -0.06 8.80
CA ALA A 46 3.68 0.25 9.60
C ALA A 46 3.60 -0.61 10.87
N GLU A 47 3.89 -1.91 10.79
CA GLU A 47 3.96 -2.80 11.95
C GLU A 47 5.05 -2.36 12.95
N GLU A 48 6.24 -1.97 12.45
CA GLU A 48 7.31 -1.45 13.29
C GLU A 48 6.92 -0.14 14.00
N ILE A 49 6.13 0.72 13.35
CA ILE A 49 5.59 1.95 13.97
C ILE A 49 4.60 1.62 15.09
N VAL A 50 3.65 0.71 14.84
CA VAL A 50 2.66 0.29 15.85
C VAL A 50 3.34 -0.36 17.06
N LEU A 51 4.42 -1.10 16.85
CA LEU A 51 5.22 -1.73 17.90
C LEU A 51 6.24 -0.79 18.55
N ASP A 52 6.23 0.51 18.23
CA ASP A 52 7.17 1.53 18.71
C ASP A 52 8.66 1.20 18.45
N LYS A 53 8.92 0.35 17.45
CA LYS A 53 10.28 0.00 16.99
C LYS A 53 10.81 0.99 15.95
N ARG A 54 9.92 1.74 15.32
CA ARG A 54 10.22 2.77 14.33
C ARG A 54 9.38 4.02 14.62
N LYS A 55 10.01 5.19 14.61
CA LYS A 55 9.27 6.45 14.71
C LYS A 55 8.73 6.85 13.34
N SER A 56 7.46 7.20 13.30
CA SER A 56 6.86 7.92 12.19
C SER A 56 7.01 9.42 12.44
N TYR A 57 7.30 10.17 11.38
CA TYR A 57 7.38 11.63 11.43
C TYR A 57 6.49 12.20 10.35
N THR A 58 5.77 13.26 10.68
CA THR A 58 5.19 14.14 9.67
C THR A 58 6.29 14.84 8.88
N HIS A 59 5.92 15.40 7.74
CA HIS A 59 6.85 16.15 6.90
C HIS A 59 7.49 17.32 7.66
N GLU A 60 6.71 18.04 8.46
CA GLU A 60 7.16 19.19 9.26
C GLU A 60 8.12 18.77 10.37
N GLU A 61 7.82 17.67 11.07
CA GLU A 61 8.71 17.10 12.10
C GLU A 61 10.04 16.66 11.50
N MET A 62 10.02 16.01 10.33
CA MET A 62 11.23 15.59 9.66
C MET A 62 12.08 16.79 9.21
N ILE A 63 11.46 17.84 8.68
CA ILE A 63 12.15 19.10 8.35
C ILE A 63 12.79 19.72 9.60
N ALA A 64 12.08 19.75 10.73
CA ALA A 64 12.60 20.29 11.98
C ALA A 64 13.80 19.47 12.49
N ILE A 65 13.75 18.14 12.38
CA ILE A 65 14.87 17.25 12.74
C ILE A 65 16.07 17.51 11.84
N LEU A 66 15.89 17.56 10.51
CA LEU A 66 16.98 17.79 9.57
C LEU A 66 17.67 19.13 9.81
N LYS A 67 16.89 20.20 10.02
CA LYS A 67 17.43 21.53 10.37
C LYS A 67 18.22 21.52 11.68
N LYS A 68 17.77 20.76 12.68
CA LYS A 68 18.47 20.62 13.97
C LYS A 68 19.81 19.88 13.80
N GLU A 69 19.86 18.91 12.90
CA GLU A 69 21.09 18.15 12.56
C GLU A 69 22.01 18.88 11.57
N GLY A 70 21.63 20.08 11.10
CA GLY A 70 22.45 20.93 10.23
C GLY A 70 22.36 20.60 8.73
N LEU A 71 21.30 19.89 8.32
CA LEU A 71 20.96 19.60 6.92
C LEU A 71 19.90 20.57 6.36
#